data_AF-A0A934J7H7-F1
#
_entry.id   AF-A0A934J7H7-F1
#
_cell.length_a   1.000
_cell.length_b   1.000
_cell.length_c   1.000
_cell.angle_alpha   90.00
_cell.angle_beta   90.00
_cell.angle_gamma   90.00
#
_symmetry.space_group_name_H-M   'P 1'
#
loop_
_entity.id
_entity.type
_entity.pdbx_description
1 polymer ?
#
loop_
_entity_poly.entity_id
_entity_poly.type
_entity_poly.pdbx_seq_one_letter_code
_entity_poly.pdbx_strand_id
1 'polypeptide(L)'
;MNTLNEIQIAVMKEFPMLENKLEELLKSGEYRIVSFQYDNVSTANHETVKITLKKGYERFLLTQGKGHYAGGYSHGVFGREGERGELF
;
A
#
# COMPACT_ATOMS: atom_id res chain seq x y z
N MET A 1 2.72 -3.38 -18.01
CA MET A 1 2.04 -2.84 -16.82
C MET A 1 1.83 -4.01 -15.87
N ASN A 2 2.32 -3.93 -14.63
CA ASN A 2 2.02 -4.96 -13.63
C ASN A 2 0.61 -4.69 -13.12
N THR A 3 -0.37 -5.35 -13.74
CA THR A 3 -1.78 -5.26 -13.36
C THR A 3 -1.97 -6.07 -12.08
N LEU A 4 -2.68 -5.51 -11.10
CA LEU A 4 -3.08 -6.24 -9.90
C LEU A 4 -4.00 -7.41 -10.30
N ASN A 5 -3.88 -8.53 -9.61
CA ASN A 5 -4.82 -9.64 -9.77
C ASN A 5 -6.14 -9.38 -9.01
N GLU A 6 -7.14 -10.23 -9.23
CA GLU A 6 -8.48 -10.06 -8.65
C GLU A 6 -8.49 -9.98 -7.11
N ILE A 7 -7.64 -10.78 -6.44
CA ILE A 7 -7.52 -10.78 -4.98
C ILE A 7 -6.91 -9.46 -4.49
N GLN A 8 -5.85 -9.00 -5.15
CA GLN A 8 -5.22 -7.73 -4.82
C GLN A 8 -6.17 -6.55 -5.03
N ILE A 9 -6.97 -6.56 -6.10
CA ILE A 9 -8.01 -5.56 -6.34
C ILE A 9 -9.05 -5.57 -5.23
N ALA A 10 -9.51 -6.76 -4.80
CA ALA A 10 -10.46 -6.88 -3.71
C ALA A 10 -9.90 -6.32 -2.39
N VAL A 11 -8.63 -6.61 -2.09
CA VAL A 11 -7.93 -6.04 -0.94
C VAL A 11 -7.84 -4.52 -1.04
N MET A 12 -7.45 -3.96 -2.18
CA MET A 12 -7.32 -2.50 -2.33
C MET A 12 -8.63 -1.75 -2.11
N LYS A 13 -9.78 -2.31 -2.50
CA LYS A 13 -11.11 -1.72 -2.24
C LYS A 13 -11.42 -1.57 -0.75
N GLU A 14 -10.84 -2.42 0.09
CA GLU A 14 -10.96 -2.32 1.55
C GLU A 14 -10.04 -1.23 2.14
N PHE A 15 -9.15 -0.65 1.35
CA PHE A 15 -8.18 0.39 1.74
C PHE A 15 -8.24 1.57 0.74
N PRO A 16 -9.34 2.36 0.74
CA PRO A 16 -9.61 3.33 -0.33
C PRO A 16 -8.57 4.46 -0.43
N MET A 17 -7.97 4.89 0.69
CA MET A 17 -6.89 5.88 0.66
C MET A 17 -5.63 5.32 -0.01
N LEU A 18 -5.28 4.08 0.32
CA LEU A 18 -4.16 3.36 -0.29
C LEU A 18 -4.40 3.14 -1.78
N GLU A 19 -5.63 2.78 -2.17
CA GLU A 19 -6.05 2.60 -3.56
C GLU A 19 -5.88 3.88 -4.37
N ASN A 20 -6.45 4.98 -3.89
CA ASN A 20 -6.33 6.27 -4.53
C ASN A 20 -4.86 6.70 -4.70
N LYS A 21 -4.04 6.52 -3.66
CA LYS A 21 -2.62 6.90 -3.72
C LYS A 21 -1.82 6.02 -4.67
N LEU A 22 -2.09 4.72 -4.68
CA LEU A 22 -1.47 3.79 -5.63
C LEU A 22 -1.83 4.18 -7.07
N GLU A 23 -3.10 4.48 -7.34
CA GLU A 23 -3.54 4.91 -8.67
C GLU A 23 -2.85 6.21 -9.12
N GLU A 24 -2.73 7.20 -8.24
CA GLU A 24 -2.03 8.45 -8.52
C GLU A 24 -0.57 8.18 -8.92
N LEU A 25 0.13 7.36 -8.13
CA LEU A 25 1.52 7.00 -8.39
C LEU A 25 1.68 6.23 -9.71
N LEU A 26 0.77 5.32 -10.04
CA LEU A 26 0.82 4.57 -11.29
C LEU A 26 0.45 5.43 -12.51
N LYS A 27 -0.51 6.36 -12.37
CA LYS A 27 -0.91 7.31 -13.43
C LYS A 27 0.23 8.24 -13.84
N SER A 28 1.16 8.55 -12.92
CA SER A 28 2.37 9.32 -13.26
C SER A 28 3.26 8.63 -14.31
N GLY A 29 3.17 7.29 -14.44
CA GLY A 29 4.01 6.48 -15.31
C GLY A 29 5.45 6.25 -14.81
N GLU A 30 5.87 6.94 -13.74
CA GLU A 30 7.22 6.84 -13.18
C GLU A 30 7.39 5.61 -12.27
N TYR A 31 6.30 5.17 -11.63
CA TYR A 31 6.31 4.08 -10.66
C TYR A 31 5.81 2.77 -11.25
N ARG A 32 6.40 1.66 -10.80
CA ARG A 32 5.95 0.30 -11.12
C ARG A 32 5.88 -0.55 -9.87
N ILE A 33 4.82 -1.34 -9.74
CA ILE A 33 4.68 -2.32 -8.65
C ILE A 33 5.74 -3.41 -8.81
N VAL A 34 6.53 -3.61 -7.77
CA VAL A 34 7.51 -4.69 -7.66
C VAL A 34 6.96 -5.83 -6.83
N SER A 35 6.31 -5.51 -5.71
CA SER A 35 5.69 -6.50 -4.83
C SER A 35 4.44 -5.94 -4.18
N PHE A 36 3.56 -6.86 -3.84
CA PHE A 36 2.34 -6.62 -3.10
C PHE A 36 2.26 -7.66 -1.99
N GLN A 37 2.12 -7.21 -0.76
CA GLN A 37 1.99 -8.04 0.42
C GLN A 37 0.74 -7.62 1.18
N TYR A 38 -0.04 -8.61 1.60
CA TYR A 38 -1.19 -8.43 2.45
C TYR A 38 -1.10 -9.42 3.60
N ASP A 39 -1.13 -8.89 4.81
CA ASP A 39 -1.07 -9.66 6.05
C ASP A 39 -2.38 -9.45 6.83
N ASN A 40 -3.03 -10.55 7.21
CA ASN A 40 -4.23 -10.53 8.04
C ASN A 40 -3.96 -11.32 9.33
N VAL A 41 -3.98 -10.60 10.45
CA VAL A 41 -3.86 -11.16 11.80
C VAL A 41 -5.26 -11.21 12.39
N SER A 42 -5.98 -12.30 12.11
CA SER A 42 -7.39 -12.43 12.47
C SER A 42 -7.64 -12.37 13.98
N THR A 43 -6.68 -12.82 14.80
CA THR A 43 -6.75 -12.75 16.28
C THR A 43 -6.72 -11.33 16.82
N ALA A 44 -6.07 -10.40 16.10
CA ALA A 44 -5.97 -8.99 16.47
C ALA A 44 -6.98 -8.12 15.70
N ASN A 45 -7.79 -8.74 14.83
CA ASN A 45 -8.62 -8.04 13.85
C ASN A 45 -7.84 -6.91 13.16
N HIS A 46 -6.64 -7.25 12.71
CA HIS A 46 -5.69 -6.30 12.14
C HIS A 46 -5.20 -6.80 10.79
N GLU A 47 -5.28 -5.93 9.81
CA GLU A 47 -4.88 -6.17 8.43
C GLU A 47 -3.83 -5.13 8.05
N THR A 48 -2.86 -5.50 7.23
CA THR A 48 -1.85 -4.58 6.70
C THR A 48 -1.59 -4.87 5.24
N VAL A 49 -1.57 -3.81 4.44
CA VAL A 49 -1.15 -3.86 3.04
C VAL A 49 0.18 -3.14 2.91
N LYS A 50 1.14 -3.78 2.25
CA LYS A 50 2.44 -3.21 1.90
C LYS A 50 2.71 -3.42 0.43
N ILE A 51 2.91 -2.34 -0.29
CA ILE A 51 3.18 -2.32 -1.72
C ILE A 51 4.57 -1.72 -1.94
N THR A 52 5.44 -2.46 -2.60
CA THR A 52 6.76 -1.94 -2.99
C THR A 52 6.68 -1.43 -4.43
N LEU A 53 7.02 -0.17 -4.61
CA LEU A 53 7.09 0.51 -5.90
C LEU A 53 8.55 0.74 -6.28
N LYS A 54 8.83 0.83 -7.57
CA LYS A 54 10.15 1.22 -8.09
C LYS A 54 10.01 2.40 -9.04
N LYS A 55 10.89 3.39 -8.89
CA LYS A 55 11.10 4.52 -9.81
C LYS A 55 12.59 4.57 -10.15
N GLY A 56 12.96 4.35 -11.41
CA GLY A 56 14.37 4.20 -11.80
C GLY A 56 15.04 3.03 -11.08
N TYR A 57 16.09 3.28 -10.29
CA TYR A 57 16.76 2.27 -9.44
C TYR A 57 16.29 2.32 -7.97
N GLU A 58 15.43 3.26 -7.63
CA GLU A 58 14.99 3.51 -6.26
C GLU A 58 13.72 2.71 -5.94
N ARG A 59 13.60 2.31 -4.67
CA ARG A 59 12.43 1.58 -4.15
C ARG A 59 11.68 2.45 -3.16
N PHE A 60 10.36 2.31 -3.20
CA PHE A 60 9.42 3.04 -2.36
C PHE A 60 8.45 2.06 -1.73
N LEU A 61 8.03 2.35 -0.51
CA LEU A 61 7.05 1.58 0.25
C LEU A 61 5.79 2.41 0.41
N LEU A 62 4.67 1.81 0.05
CA LEU A 62 3.33 2.33 0.26
C LEU A 62 2.62 1.35 1.19
N THR A 63 2.24 1.79 2.40
CA THR A 63 1.69 0.91 3.43
C THR A 63 0.53 1.54 4.17
N GLN A 64 -0.46 0.72 4.51
CA GLN A 64 -1.55 1.11 5.41
C GLN A 64 -2.06 -0.13 6.16
N GLY A 65 -2.37 0.06 7.43
CA GLY A 65 -3.03 -0.94 8.26
C GLY A 65 -4.51 -0.60 8.49
N LYS A 66 -5.30 -1.62 8.77
CA LYS A 66 -6.71 -1.53 9.18
C LYS A 66 -6.86 -2.36 10.44
N GLY A 67 -7.54 -1.87 11.46
CA GLY A 67 -7.79 -2.67 12.64
C GLY A 67 -8.42 -1.92 13.80
N HIS A 68 -8.96 -2.71 14.74
CA HIS A 68 -9.78 -2.21 15.84
C HIS A 68 -9.01 -1.28 16.79
N TYR A 69 -7.73 -1.58 17.06
CA TYR A 69 -6.86 -0.76 17.90
C TYR A 69 -6.43 0.57 17.26
N ALA A 70 -6.60 0.72 15.94
CA ALA A 70 -6.28 1.95 15.21
C ALA A 70 -7.49 2.89 15.02
N GLY A 71 -8.66 2.55 15.58
CA GLY A 71 -9.90 3.30 15.34
C GLY A 71 -10.48 3.12 13.93
N GLY A 72 -10.06 2.08 13.20
CA GLY A 72 -10.47 1.79 11.83
C GLY A 72 -9.27 1.58 10.92
N TYR A 73 -8.55 2.65 10.58
CA TYR A 73 -7.38 2.63 9.69
C TYR A 73 -6.17 3.31 10.35
N SER A 74 -4.97 2.79 10.12
CA SER A 74 -3.76 3.56 10.35
C SER A 74 -3.64 4.66 9.30
N HIS A 75 -2.83 5.67 9.59
CA HIS A 75 -2.35 6.58 8.55
C HIS A 75 -1.65 5.78 7.44
N GLY A 76 -1.92 6.16 6.19
CA GLY A 76 -1.16 5.67 5.06
C GLY A 76 0.25 6.27 5.09
N VAL A 77 1.26 5.47 4.75
CA VAL A 77 2.65 5.92 4.69
C VAL A 77 3.23 5.61 3.32
N PHE A 78 3.80 6.62 2.68
CA PHE A 78 4.51 6.49 1.42
C PHE A 78 5.91 7.09 1.54
N GLY A 79 6.95 6.34 1.17
CA GLY A 79 8.30 6.87 1.22
C GLY A 79 9.33 5.97 0.59
N ARG A 80 10.55 6.49 0.41
CA ARG A 80 11.68 5.71 -0.06
C ARG A 80 12.04 4.63 0.96
N GLU A 81 12.37 3.44 0.48
CA GLU A 81 12.81 2.34 1.34
C GLU A 81 14.07 2.76 2.13
N GLY A 82 14.02 2.61 3.45
CA GLY A 82 15.10 3.05 4.36
C GLY A 82 14.97 4.48 4.90
N GLU A 83 13.97 5.24 4.45
CA GLU A 83 13.69 6.60 4.92
C GLU A 83 12.34 6.68 5.66
N ARG A 84 12.13 7.78 6.38
CA ARG A 84 10.83 8.05 7.01
C ARG A 84 9.85 8.49 5.92
N GLY A 85 8.78 7.71 5.71
CA GLY A 85 7.75 8.04 4.74
C GLY A 85 6.84 9.19 5.18
N GLU A 86 6.21 9.81 4.20
CA GLU A 86 5.20 10.85 4.34
C GLU A 86 3.84 10.22 4.62
N LEU A 87 3.05 10.87 5.47
CA LEU A 87 1.67 10.49 5.71
C LEU A 87 0.78 11.04 4.59
N PHE A 88 -0.24 10.29 4.20
CA PHE A 88 -1.26 10.71 3.23
C PHE A 88 -2.66 10.22 3.62
#